data_AF-A0A537X9S9-F1
#
_entry.id   AF-A0A537X9S9-F1
#
_cell.length_a   1.000
_cell.length_b   1.000
_cell.length_c   1.000
_cell.angle_alpha   90.00
_cell.angle_beta   90.00
_cell.angle_gamma   90.00
#
_symmetry.space_group_name_H-M   'P 1'
#
loop_
_entity.id
_entity.type
_entity.pdbx_description
1 polymer ?
#
loop_
_entity_poly.entity_id
_entity_poly.type
_entity_poly.pdbx_seq_one_letter_code
_entity_poly.pdbx_strand_id
1 'polypeptide(L)'
;MGRRSRKRLAADAPAGARAEEARRGPSEPAGSSAGPAGAPRRRARVSEAPPAPWSPFPLVELCILAGIVLLVVGLVVHGRRGPVLAGCGLALIALSALELSIREHFSGYRSHSALLAGAATVAAEALLYFTLHPLPLLLAPIAAAVFGGMWVLLRSAFRRRTGMGWRA
;
A
#
# COMPACT_ATOMS: atom_id res chain seq x y z
N MET A 1 -39.81 62.48 12.03
CA MET A 1 -41.15 62.32 12.63
C MET A 1 -41.69 60.96 12.21
N GLY A 2 -42.06 59.99 13.03
CA GLY A 2 -42.40 59.96 14.44
C GLY A 2 -43.66 59.10 14.63
N ARG A 3 -43.48 57.83 15.03
CA ARG A 3 -44.43 56.95 15.75
C ARG A 3 -45.79 56.65 15.09
N ARG A 4 -46.13 55.36 14.99
CA ARG A 4 -47.05 54.72 15.96
C ARG A 4 -47.16 53.21 15.74
N SER A 5 -46.93 52.52 16.84
CA SER A 5 -47.06 51.09 17.07
C SER A 5 -48.38 50.83 17.82
N ARG A 6 -48.93 49.61 17.64
CA ARG A 6 -50.03 48.92 18.37
C ARG A 6 -51.46 49.33 17.92
N LYS A 7 -52.47 48.45 17.86
CA LYS A 7 -52.72 47.19 18.58
C LYS A 7 -53.98 46.51 17.99
N ARG A 8 -54.12 45.21 18.29
CA ARG A 8 -55.30 44.29 18.22
C ARG A 8 -55.12 43.26 17.10
N LEU A 9 -54.57 42.07 17.38
CA LEU A 9 -55.07 40.99 18.26
C LEU A 9 -56.53 40.62 17.90
N ALA A 10 -56.61 39.59 17.05
CA ALA A 10 -57.51 38.44 17.06
C ALA A 10 -59.02 38.66 17.15
N ALA A 11 -59.69 38.25 16.08
CA ALA A 11 -60.97 37.53 16.08
C ALA A 11 -61.00 36.73 14.77
N ASP A 12 -60.60 35.46 14.80
CA ASP A 12 -61.49 34.31 14.85
C ASP A 12 -62.12 33.97 13.49
N ALA A 13 -61.47 33.03 12.78
CA ALA A 13 -62.12 32.08 11.89
C ALA A 13 -61.27 30.80 11.80
N PRO A 14 -61.86 29.60 11.95
CA PRO A 14 -61.12 28.36 12.22
C PRO A 14 -60.82 27.55 10.96
N ALA A 15 -60.15 26.42 11.21
CA ALA A 15 -60.13 25.18 10.44
C ALA A 15 -59.12 25.05 9.28
N GLY A 16 -58.07 24.28 9.56
CA GLY A 16 -57.69 23.13 8.73
C GLY A 16 -56.96 23.36 7.41
N ALA A 17 -57.01 24.55 6.81
CA ALA A 17 -56.56 24.74 5.43
C ALA A 17 -55.20 25.45 5.25
N ARG A 18 -54.50 25.84 6.34
CA ARG A 18 -53.20 26.55 6.25
C ARG A 18 -51.99 25.74 6.71
N ALA A 19 -52.16 24.48 7.10
CA ALA A 19 -51.04 23.64 7.56
C ALA A 19 -50.27 22.95 6.42
N GLU A 20 -50.83 22.87 5.21
CA GLU A 20 -50.22 22.16 4.08
C GLU A 20 -49.25 23.04 3.25
N GLU A 21 -49.44 24.37 3.26
CA GLU A 21 -48.80 25.27 2.28
C GLU A 21 -47.54 25.97 2.79
N ALA A 22 -47.21 25.82 4.08
CA ALA A 22 -46.01 26.40 4.70
C ALA A 22 -44.77 25.48 4.70
N ARG A 23 -44.79 24.35 3.97
CA ARG A 23 -43.64 23.43 3.82
C ARG A 23 -42.90 23.57 2.48
N ARG A 24 -43.17 24.60 1.68
CA ARG A 24 -42.42 24.89 0.45
C ARG A 24 -41.63 26.20 0.60
N GLY A 25 -40.50 26.08 1.28
CA GLY A 25 -39.41 27.06 1.30
C GLY A 25 -38.35 26.74 0.22
N PRO A 26 -37.45 27.68 -0.09
CA PRO A 26 -36.94 27.92 -1.45
C PRO A 26 -35.89 26.92 -1.92
N SER A 27 -35.96 26.59 -3.22
CA SER A 27 -34.94 25.86 -3.97
C SER A 27 -33.57 26.53 -3.85
N GLU A 28 -32.64 25.90 -3.12
CA GLU A 28 -31.22 26.23 -3.17
C GLU A 28 -30.66 25.90 -4.56
N PRO A 29 -29.77 26.74 -5.13
CA PRO A 29 -29.08 26.42 -6.36
C PRO A 29 -28.14 25.23 -6.16
N ALA A 30 -28.55 24.09 -6.70
CA ALA A 30 -27.73 22.91 -6.92
C ALA A 30 -26.59 23.29 -7.89
N GLY A 31 -25.38 23.46 -7.37
CA GLY A 31 -24.26 23.91 -8.19
C GLY A 31 -22.93 24.07 -7.45
N SER A 32 -22.59 23.15 -6.56
CA SER A 32 -21.19 22.93 -6.19
C SER A 32 -20.98 21.45 -6.00
N SER A 33 -20.48 20.81 -7.06
CA SER A 33 -19.93 19.47 -7.01
C SER A 33 -18.73 19.47 -6.06
N ALA A 34 -18.99 19.29 -4.78
CA ALA A 34 -18.02 18.79 -3.84
C ALA A 34 -17.55 17.44 -4.40
N GLY A 35 -16.39 17.45 -5.06
CA GLY A 35 -15.70 16.22 -5.45
C GLY A 35 -15.59 15.30 -4.22
N PRO A 36 -15.60 13.97 -4.41
CA PRO A 36 -15.67 13.04 -3.28
C PRO A 36 -14.58 13.38 -2.28
N ALA A 37 -15.00 13.86 -1.11
CA ALA A 37 -14.13 14.07 0.04
C ALA A 37 -13.35 12.77 0.22
N GLY A 38 -12.02 12.88 0.11
CA GLY A 38 -11.12 11.74 -0.05
C GLY A 38 -11.49 10.61 0.89
N ALA A 39 -11.97 9.51 0.31
CA ALA A 39 -12.31 8.32 1.08
C ALA A 39 -11.13 8.00 1.99
N PRO A 40 -11.33 7.80 3.30
CA PRO A 40 -10.24 7.53 4.21
C PRO A 40 -9.48 6.33 3.65
N ARG A 41 -8.17 6.51 3.38
CA ARG A 41 -7.29 5.41 2.98
C ARG A 41 -7.39 4.35 4.06
N ARG A 42 -8.25 3.35 3.80
CA ARG A 42 -8.52 2.26 4.72
C ARG A 42 -7.19 1.56 4.97
N ARG A 43 -6.63 1.74 6.17
CA ARG A 43 -5.41 1.03 6.56
C ARG A 43 -5.69 -0.46 6.45
N ALA A 44 -4.88 -1.16 5.67
CA ALA A 44 -4.99 -2.59 5.49
C ALA A 44 -4.91 -3.29 6.86
N ARG A 45 -5.86 -4.15 7.19
CA ARG A 45 -5.90 -4.85 8.48
C ARG A 45 -5.11 -6.15 8.38
N VAL A 46 -4.43 -6.54 9.45
CA VAL A 46 -3.67 -7.80 9.51
C VAL A 46 -4.56 -9.02 9.19
N SER A 47 -5.83 -8.98 9.58
CA SER A 47 -6.83 -10.02 9.25
C SER A 47 -7.15 -10.16 7.77
N GLU A 48 -6.80 -9.18 6.94
CA GLU A 48 -6.99 -9.18 5.49
C GLU A 48 -5.72 -9.56 4.73
N ALA A 49 -4.61 -9.79 5.45
CA ALA A 49 -3.39 -10.24 4.84
C ALA A 49 -3.62 -11.63 4.21
N PRO A 50 -3.09 -11.88 3.01
CA PRO A 50 -3.24 -13.17 2.35
C PRO A 50 -2.61 -14.27 3.22
N PRO A 51 -3.33 -15.36 3.52
CA PRO A 51 -2.78 -16.45 4.30
C PRO A 51 -1.58 -17.08 3.59
N ALA A 52 -0.63 -17.61 4.37
CA ALA A 52 0.52 -18.29 3.81
C ALA A 52 0.14 -19.68 3.25
N PRO A 53 0.83 -20.19 2.22
CA PRO A 53 0.59 -21.53 1.67
C PRO A 53 0.76 -22.66 2.68
N TRP A 54 1.61 -22.46 3.69
CA TRP A 54 1.87 -23.39 4.79
C TRP A 54 1.07 -23.09 6.06
N SER A 55 0.08 -22.18 6.02
CA SER A 55 -0.78 -21.91 7.18
C SER A 55 -1.45 -23.21 7.67
N PRO A 56 -1.46 -23.50 8.98
CA PRO A 56 -1.15 -22.61 10.12
C PRO A 56 0.31 -22.66 10.61
N PHE A 57 1.22 -23.36 9.93
CA PHE A 57 2.61 -23.52 10.38
C PHE A 57 3.41 -22.22 10.15
N PRO A 58 4.10 -21.64 11.15
CA PRO A 58 4.77 -20.34 11.04
C PRO A 58 6.16 -20.43 10.35
N LEU A 59 6.22 -21.00 9.14
CA LEU A 59 7.48 -21.27 8.45
C LEU A 59 8.32 -19.99 8.21
N VAL A 60 7.67 -18.89 7.82
CA VAL A 60 8.35 -17.61 7.51
C VAL A 60 8.98 -17.02 8.76
N GLU A 61 8.23 -17.01 9.86
CA GLU A 61 8.67 -16.50 11.14
C GLU A 61 9.85 -17.31 11.68
N LEU A 62 9.80 -18.63 11.54
CA LEU A 62 10.90 -19.52 11.90
C LEU A 62 12.14 -19.29 11.03
N CYS A 63 11.98 -19.10 9.71
CA CYS A 63 13.09 -18.79 8.80
C CYS A 63 13.72 -17.42 9.11
N ILE A 64 12.92 -16.41 9.44
CA ILE A 64 13.41 -15.09 9.89
C ILE A 64 14.17 -15.23 11.20
N LEU A 65 13.61 -15.93 12.18
CA LEU A 65 14.26 -16.15 13.48
C LEU A 65 15.60 -16.86 13.30
N ALA A 66 15.62 -17.98 12.57
CA ALA A 66 16.84 -18.71 12.26
C ALA A 66 17.86 -17.84 11.51
N GLY A 67 17.40 -17.05 10.54
CA GLY A 67 18.23 -16.12 9.79
C GLY A 67 18.87 -15.03 10.66
N ILE A 68 18.10 -14.44 11.58
CA ILE A 68 18.60 -13.46 12.56
C ILE A 68 19.66 -14.09 13.46
N VAL A 69 19.39 -15.29 13.98
CA VAL A 69 20.35 -16.03 14.82
C VAL A 69 21.65 -16.28 14.06
N LEU A 70 21.58 -16.80 12.82
CA LEU A 70 22.75 -17.04 12.00
C LEU A 70 23.51 -15.76 11.67
N LEU A 71 22.81 -14.66 11.41
CA LEU A 71 23.42 -13.36 11.14
C LEU A 71 24.19 -12.85 12.37
N VAL A 72 23.56 -12.85 13.54
CA VAL A 72 24.19 -12.42 14.80
C VAL A 72 25.39 -13.31 15.14
N VAL A 73 25.24 -14.63 15.07
CA VAL A 73 26.33 -15.58 15.32
C VAL A 73 27.46 -15.36 14.30
N GLY A 74 27.15 -15.16 13.02
CA GLY A 74 28.12 -14.92 11.98
C GLY A 74 28.95 -13.65 12.16
N LEU A 75 28.38 -12.61 12.80
CA LEU A 75 29.10 -11.37 13.13
C LEU A 75 30.04 -11.52 14.33
N VAL A 76 29.73 -12.44 15.25
CA VAL A 76 30.52 -12.67 16.48
C VAL A 76 31.59 -13.75 16.28
N VAL A 77 31.33 -14.75 15.44
CA VAL A 77 32.28 -15.84 15.16
C VAL A 77 33.41 -15.35 14.25
N HIS A 78 34.64 -15.43 14.76
CA HIS A 78 35.83 -15.05 13.99
C HIS A 78 36.30 -16.14 13.00
N GLY A 79 37.09 -15.71 12.02
CA GLY A 79 37.65 -16.58 10.98
C GLY A 79 36.69 -16.85 9.82
N ARG A 80 36.98 -17.89 9.04
CA ARG A 80 36.28 -18.18 7.77
C ARG A 80 34.80 -18.54 7.92
N ARG A 81 34.36 -18.97 9.11
CA ARG A 81 32.99 -19.42 9.37
C ARG A 81 32.01 -18.26 9.57
N GLY A 82 32.45 -17.15 10.16
CA GLY A 82 31.59 -15.99 10.46
C GLY A 82 30.88 -15.43 9.22
N PRO A 83 31.61 -15.06 8.15
CA PRO A 83 31.00 -14.54 6.93
C PRO A 83 30.02 -15.50 6.26
N VAL A 84 30.28 -16.82 6.32
CA VAL A 84 29.38 -17.83 5.75
C VAL A 84 28.07 -17.88 6.53
N LEU A 85 28.12 -17.90 7.86
CA LEU A 85 26.93 -17.86 8.71
C LEU A 85 26.14 -16.57 8.52
N ALA A 86 26.82 -15.42 8.44
CA ALA A 86 26.20 -14.13 8.17
C ALA A 86 25.51 -14.10 6.80
N GLY A 87 26.17 -14.60 5.76
CA GLY A 87 25.60 -14.71 4.41
C GLY A 87 24.38 -15.62 4.36
N CYS A 88 24.43 -16.80 4.99
CA CYS A 88 23.28 -17.70 5.09
C CYS A 88 22.11 -17.07 5.86
N GLY A 89 22.41 -16.37 6.97
CA GLY A 89 21.39 -15.67 7.75
C GLY A 89 20.69 -14.58 6.94
N LEU A 90 21.47 -13.75 6.23
CA LEU A 90 20.95 -12.71 5.35
C LEU A 90 20.10 -13.30 4.21
N ALA A 91 20.54 -14.42 3.62
CA ALA A 91 19.80 -15.10 2.56
C ALA A 91 18.44 -15.63 3.06
N LEU A 92 18.38 -16.23 4.25
CA LEU A 92 17.13 -16.71 4.84
C LEU A 92 16.15 -15.56 5.12
N ILE A 93 16.63 -14.45 5.69
CA ILE A 93 15.80 -13.27 5.94
C ILE A 93 15.28 -12.70 4.62
N ALA A 94 16.16 -12.56 3.61
CA ALA A 94 15.80 -12.02 2.31
C ALA A 94 14.75 -12.88 1.60
N LEU A 95 14.89 -14.21 1.61
CA LEU A 95 13.93 -15.14 1.04
C LEU A 95 12.57 -15.07 1.74
N SER A 96 12.58 -15.02 3.07
CA SER A 96 11.36 -14.91 3.89
C SER A 96 10.62 -13.60 3.63
N ALA A 97 11.35 -12.47 3.55
CA ALA A 97 10.78 -11.17 3.23
C ALA A 97 10.28 -11.08 1.77
N LEU A 98 11.00 -11.69 0.83
CA LEU A 98 10.62 -11.73 -0.58
C LEU A 98 9.31 -12.48 -0.77
N GLU A 99 9.18 -13.63 -0.14
CA GLU A 99 7.97 -14.45 -0.17
C GLU A 99 6.73 -13.68 0.32
N LEU A 100 6.83 -13.03 1.48
CA LEU A 100 5.76 -12.22 2.04
C LEU A 100 5.41 -11.07 1.09
N SER A 101 6.43 -10.39 0.57
CA SER A 101 6.27 -9.25 -0.34
C SER A 101 5.59 -9.65 -1.65
N ILE A 102 5.92 -10.83 -2.20
CA ILE A 102 5.27 -11.39 -3.38
C ILE A 102 3.78 -11.63 -3.08
N ARG A 103 3.46 -12.32 -1.98
CA ARG A 103 2.06 -12.59 -1.61
C ARG A 103 1.25 -11.31 -1.39
N GLU A 104 1.78 -10.36 -0.63
CA GLU A 104 1.11 -9.10 -0.34
C GLU A 104 0.97 -8.22 -1.59
N HIS A 105 1.95 -8.23 -2.47
CA HIS A 105 1.90 -7.47 -3.72
C HIS A 105 0.86 -8.04 -4.68
N PHE A 106 0.92 -9.36 -4.93
CA PHE A 106 0.02 -9.98 -5.88
C PHE A 106 -1.41 -10.08 -5.34
N SER A 107 -1.64 -10.19 -4.03
CA SER A 107 -3.00 -10.09 -3.46
C SER A 107 -3.61 -8.69 -3.55
N GLY A 108 -2.84 -7.65 -3.91
CA GLY A 108 -3.30 -6.27 -3.91
C GLY A 108 -3.36 -5.64 -2.51
N TYR A 109 -2.89 -6.34 -1.47
CA TYR A 109 -2.87 -5.88 -0.09
C TYR A 109 -1.96 -4.68 0.12
N ARG A 110 -0.72 -4.73 -0.40
CA ARG A 110 0.27 -3.64 -0.29
C ARG A 110 1.26 -3.63 -1.46
N SER A 111 1.59 -2.45 -1.99
CA SER A 111 2.52 -2.33 -3.13
C SER A 111 3.98 -2.46 -2.68
N HIS A 112 4.60 -3.61 -2.96
CA HIS A 112 6.04 -3.85 -2.83
C HIS A 112 6.84 -3.69 -4.14
N SER A 113 6.35 -2.91 -5.11
CA SER A 113 6.94 -2.83 -6.45
C SER A 113 8.45 -2.51 -6.46
N ALA A 114 8.93 -1.60 -5.58
CA ALA A 114 10.35 -1.20 -5.52
C ALA A 114 11.20 -2.31 -4.93
N LEU A 115 10.73 -2.90 -3.83
CA LEU A 115 11.42 -3.98 -3.16
C LEU A 115 11.57 -5.18 -4.11
N LEU A 116 10.50 -5.58 -4.79
CA LEU A 116 10.49 -6.69 -5.73
C LEU A 116 11.34 -6.39 -6.99
N ALA A 117 11.31 -5.15 -7.50
CA ALA A 117 12.19 -4.73 -8.59
C ALA A 117 13.67 -4.77 -8.16
N GLY A 118 13.98 -4.31 -6.96
CA GLY A 118 15.32 -4.39 -6.37
C GLY A 118 15.79 -5.83 -6.23
N ALA A 119 14.95 -6.72 -5.68
CA ALA A 119 15.26 -8.14 -5.54
C ALA A 119 15.53 -8.81 -6.91
N ALA A 120 14.70 -8.52 -7.93
CA ALA A 120 14.91 -9.00 -9.28
C ALA A 120 16.21 -8.47 -9.90
N THR A 121 16.55 -7.21 -9.63
CA THR A 121 17.80 -6.58 -10.10
C THR A 121 19.02 -7.26 -9.50
N VAL A 122 19.05 -7.44 -8.18
CA VAL A 122 20.15 -8.13 -7.49
C VAL A 122 20.30 -9.57 -8.00
N ALA A 123 19.19 -10.29 -8.20
CA ALA A 123 19.21 -11.64 -8.74
C ALA A 123 19.76 -11.68 -10.18
N ALA A 124 19.35 -10.74 -11.04
CA ALA A 124 19.83 -10.63 -12.41
C ALA A 124 21.32 -10.25 -12.48
N GLU A 125 21.77 -9.30 -11.65
CA GLU A 125 23.18 -8.91 -11.57
C GLU A 125 24.05 -10.04 -11.05
N ALA A 126 23.63 -10.75 -10.00
CA ALA A 126 24.34 -11.91 -9.50
C ALA A 126 24.50 -12.98 -10.59
N LEU A 127 23.39 -13.33 -11.27
CA LEU A 127 23.42 -14.28 -12.37
C LEU A 127 24.37 -13.83 -13.48
N LEU A 128 24.28 -12.57 -13.90
CA LEU A 128 25.10 -12.00 -14.95
C LEU A 128 26.59 -12.02 -14.58
N TYR A 129 26.92 -11.60 -13.35
CA TYR A 129 28.29 -11.55 -12.84
C TYR A 129 28.94 -12.93 -12.86
N PHE A 130 28.23 -13.96 -12.37
CA PHE A 130 28.78 -15.32 -12.27
C PHE A 130 28.76 -16.11 -13.60
N THR A 131 27.99 -15.69 -14.60
CA THR A 131 27.87 -16.42 -15.88
C THR A 131 28.65 -15.76 -17.01
N LEU A 132 28.49 -14.44 -17.19
CA LEU A 132 29.02 -13.72 -18.35
C LEU A 132 30.25 -12.87 -18.02
N HIS A 133 30.58 -12.70 -16.74
CA HIS A 133 31.73 -11.90 -16.29
C HIS A 133 31.85 -10.54 -17.01
N PRO A 134 30.77 -9.74 -17.05
CA PRO A 134 30.76 -8.49 -17.80
C PRO A 134 31.77 -7.50 -17.22
N LEU A 135 32.16 -6.52 -18.02
CA LEU A 135 32.93 -5.38 -17.52
C LEU A 135 32.14 -4.69 -16.40
N PRO A 136 32.77 -4.33 -15.26
CA PRO A 136 32.08 -3.70 -14.12
C PRO A 136 31.29 -2.44 -14.50
N LEU A 137 31.76 -1.71 -15.51
CA LEU A 137 31.08 -0.51 -16.03
C LEU A 137 29.70 -0.81 -16.63
N LEU A 138 29.47 -2.04 -17.11
CA LEU A 138 28.19 -2.46 -17.69
C LEU A 138 27.16 -2.89 -16.64
N LEU A 139 27.56 -3.16 -15.39
CA LEU A 139 26.64 -3.60 -14.35
C LEU A 139 25.63 -2.51 -14.00
N ALA A 140 26.09 -1.28 -13.76
CA ALA A 140 25.22 -0.16 -13.40
C ALA A 140 24.10 0.15 -14.43
N PRO A 141 24.37 0.28 -15.74
CA PRO A 141 23.29 0.51 -16.72
C PRO A 141 22.35 -0.69 -16.85
N ILE A 142 22.86 -1.93 -16.72
CA ILE A 142 22.01 -3.13 -16.73
C ILE A 142 21.11 -3.15 -15.49
N ALA A 143 21.65 -2.85 -14.32
CA ALA A 143 20.89 -2.75 -13.07
C ALA A 143 19.77 -1.72 -13.19
N ALA A 144 20.08 -0.54 -13.72
CA ALA A 144 19.10 0.52 -13.95
C ALA A 144 17.99 0.07 -14.93
N ALA A 145 18.35 -0.63 -16.01
CA ALA A 145 17.41 -1.14 -16.99
C ALA A 145 16.49 -2.23 -16.39
N VAL A 146 17.06 -3.21 -15.68
CA VAL A 146 16.30 -4.29 -15.03
C VAL A 146 15.40 -3.73 -13.95
N PHE A 147 15.92 -2.85 -13.09
CA PHE A 147 15.14 -2.22 -12.04
C PHE A 147 13.99 -1.40 -12.61
N GLY A 148 14.27 -0.52 -13.58
CA GLY A 148 13.28 0.34 -14.21
C GLY A 148 12.18 -0.47 -14.90
N GLY A 149 12.57 -1.47 -15.69
CA GLY A 149 11.64 -2.38 -16.37
C GLY A 149 10.76 -3.14 -15.37
N MET A 150 11.36 -3.76 -14.36
CA MET A 150 10.63 -4.54 -13.37
C MET A 150 9.71 -3.67 -12.50
N TRP A 151 10.16 -2.46 -12.11
CA TRP A 151 9.33 -1.49 -11.40
C TRP A 151 8.09 -1.12 -12.20
N VAL A 152 8.23 -0.78 -13.49
CA VAL A 152 7.09 -0.44 -14.35
C VAL A 152 6.13 -1.63 -14.49
N LEU A 153 6.65 -2.82 -14.74
CA LEU A 153 5.85 -4.04 -14.89
C LEU A 153 5.05 -4.35 -13.62
N LEU A 154 5.71 -4.42 -12.47
CA LEU A 154 5.07 -4.72 -11.18
C LEU A 154 4.10 -3.62 -10.75
N ARG A 155 4.48 -2.35 -10.91
CA ARG A 155 3.61 -1.22 -10.60
C ARG A 155 2.35 -1.25 -11.47
N SER A 156 2.49 -1.58 -12.76
CA SER A 156 1.36 -1.70 -13.67
C SER A 156 0.45 -2.88 -13.29
N ALA A 157 1.03 -4.03 -12.93
CA ALA A 157 0.29 -5.22 -12.50
C ALA A 157 -0.51 -4.94 -11.22
N PHE A 158 0.09 -4.29 -10.25
CA PHE A 158 -0.59 -3.88 -9.02
C PHE A 158 -1.76 -2.94 -9.29
N ARG A 159 -1.57 -1.91 -10.14
CA ARG A 159 -2.63 -0.96 -10.49
C ARG A 159 -3.81 -1.62 -11.18
N ARG A 160 -3.55 -2.60 -12.06
CA ARG A 160 -4.62 -3.39 -12.71
C ARG A 160 -5.45 -4.18 -11.70
N ARG A 161 -4.82 -4.70 -10.63
CA ARG A 161 -5.53 -5.46 -9.59
C ARG A 161 -6.29 -4.58 -8.60
N THR A 162 -5.76 -3.41 -8.24
CA THR A 162 -6.38 -2.55 -7.20
C THR A 162 -7.28 -1.45 -7.74
N GLY A 163 -7.44 -1.32 -9.07
CA GLY A 163 -8.27 -0.28 -9.69
C GLY A 163 -7.78 1.16 -9.46
N MET A 164 -6.53 1.36 -9.00
CA MET A 164 -5.99 2.71 -8.74
C MET A 164 -5.57 3.40 -10.06
N GLY A 165 -6.45 4.29 -10.54
CA GLY A 165 -6.18 5.19 -11.66
C GLY A 165 -5.10 6.24 -11.34
N TRP A 166 -4.54 6.88 -12.37
CA TRP A 166 -3.54 7.96 -12.27
C TRP A 166 -4.07 9.24 -11.59
N ARG A 167 -5.36 9.27 -11.24
CA ARG A 167 -6.06 10.41 -10.64
C ARG A 167 -6.45 10.09 -9.20
N ALA A 168 -5.45 10.04 -8.32
CA ALA A 168 -5.62 10.03 -6.87
C ALA A 168 -4.50 10.85 -6.23
#